data_AF-A0A2S2QCQ6-F1
#
_entry.id   AF-A0A2S2QCQ6-F1
#
_cell.length_a   1.000
_cell.length_b   1.000
_cell.length_c   1.000
_cell.angle_alpha   90.00
_cell.angle_beta   90.00
_cell.angle_gamma   90.00
#
_symmetry.space_group_name_H-M   'P 1'
#
loop_
_entity.id
_entity.type
_entity.pdbx_description
1 polymer ?
#
loop_
_entity_poly.entity_id
_entity_poly.type
_entity_poly.pdbx_seq_one_letter_code
_entity_poly.pdbx_strand_id
1 'polypeptide(L)'
;MDEMEQLAKSLMQCKSFKERQQNLNEALDHLSFQYSHLYIMLFREMKKRETEYNDTNKITKWLSTSKSNSYVKLHEALILLKSNNIIAKETYLFNLRHMLNQTIENGSNIGDAVKICWLIEKSAHLSTIYESLKHLIQKVKKLQNNKRNSRLRNIEQNDPFESTLKNDFDQLHIQGAQHKNQIWPSIIQPTHYNLVHDLPRFNLNCFDYDHFEINAMVNRRPASNFSQSQHNLTIVSQDMDGAFIQWLYYLKLHKYQWFFNGLSYLEIECIDEDNIEGFISKVNVNFIPKGAQKKICISTKALRDRQQKFKDLILSLDLEVTLVELCEYMTYMRDILHYPIPNKNCVVGDQLQQDIVLIMEKALNQVLEKLAASRILISLSLLGTTINKYLECSLLIIGNQTFMRHQIEKTTLLAETLKFKVNNVKKNFN
;
A
#
# COMPACT_ATOMS: atom_id res chain seq x y z
N MET A 1 -22.58 6.06 0.52
CA MET A 1 -22.56 5.75 1.98
C MET A 1 -23.26 4.42 2.22
N ASP A 2 -24.39 4.17 1.55
CA ASP A 2 -25.11 2.89 1.51
C ASP A 2 -24.23 1.68 1.16
N GLU A 3 -23.19 1.85 0.33
CA GLU A 3 -22.30 0.78 -0.10
C GLU A 3 -21.37 0.29 1.04
N MET A 4 -20.89 1.22 1.88
CA MET A 4 -20.08 0.86 3.06
C MET A 4 -20.92 0.24 4.16
N GLU A 5 -22.17 0.69 4.30
CA GLU A 5 -23.12 0.09 5.23
C GLU A 5 -23.51 -1.32 4.78
N GLN A 6 -23.71 -1.54 3.48
CA GLN A 6 -23.95 -2.86 2.91
C GLN A 6 -22.73 -3.78 3.07
N LEU A 7 -21.52 -3.29 2.82
CA LEU A 7 -20.30 -4.07 3.09
C LEU A 7 -20.21 -4.47 4.56
N ALA A 8 -20.45 -3.53 5.48
CA ALA A 8 -20.44 -3.81 6.91
C ALA A 8 -21.50 -4.88 7.27
N LYS A 9 -22.72 -4.77 6.74
CA LYS A 9 -23.79 -5.75 6.94
C LYS A 9 -23.40 -7.14 6.38
N SER A 10 -22.81 -7.20 5.18
CA SER A 10 -22.35 -8.45 4.57
C SER A 10 -21.24 -9.12 5.37
N LEU A 11 -20.26 -8.37 5.87
CA LEU A 11 -19.19 -8.91 6.71
C LEU A 11 -19.71 -9.43 8.05
N MET A 12 -20.75 -8.81 8.59
CA MET A 12 -21.38 -9.23 9.84
C MET A 12 -22.20 -10.52 9.69
N GLN A 13 -22.64 -10.85 8.48
CA GLN A 13 -23.37 -12.09 8.17
C GLN A 13 -22.45 -13.32 7.97
N CYS A 14 -21.13 -13.12 7.82
CA CYS A 14 -20.17 -14.22 7.72
C CYS A 14 -20.15 -15.06 9.00
N LYS A 15 -20.22 -16.40 8.85
CA LYS A 15 -20.31 -17.36 9.96
C LYS A 15 -18.97 -17.61 10.64
N SER A 16 -17.86 -17.35 9.96
CA SER A 16 -16.51 -17.56 10.50
C SER A 16 -15.59 -16.35 10.31
N PHE A 17 -14.57 -16.25 11.15
CA PHE A 17 -13.52 -15.23 11.02
C PHE A 17 -12.79 -15.35 9.68
N LYS A 18 -12.48 -16.58 9.25
CA LYS A 18 -11.77 -16.85 7.99
C LYS A 18 -12.57 -16.38 6.77
N GLU A 19 -13.87 -16.69 6.76
CA GLU A 19 -14.82 -16.23 5.75
C GLU A 19 -14.96 -14.71 5.75
N ARG A 20 -15.07 -14.10 6.94
CA ARG A 20 -15.13 -12.63 7.07
C ARG A 20 -13.85 -11.96 6.54
N GLN A 21 -12.69 -12.53 6.84
CA GLN A 21 -11.40 -12.03 6.35
C GLN A 21 -11.29 -12.15 4.83
N GLN A 22 -11.72 -13.28 4.27
CA GLN A 22 -11.73 -13.48 2.83
C GLN A 22 -12.67 -12.50 2.13
N ASN A 23 -13.91 -12.38 2.61
CA ASN A 23 -14.89 -11.46 2.05
C ASN A 23 -14.45 -10.00 2.21
N LEU A 24 -13.77 -9.65 3.31
CA LEU A 24 -13.19 -8.33 3.48
C LEU A 24 -12.08 -8.07 2.45
N ASN A 25 -11.18 -9.02 2.24
CA ASN A 25 -10.12 -8.88 1.25
C ASN A 25 -10.69 -8.73 -0.17
N GLU A 26 -11.65 -9.58 -0.54
CA GLU A 26 -12.33 -9.52 -1.84
C GLU A 26 -13.09 -8.20 -2.03
N ALA A 27 -13.77 -7.72 -0.98
CA ALA A 27 -14.45 -6.43 -1.01
C ALA A 27 -13.47 -5.25 -1.07
N LEU A 28 -12.34 -5.30 -0.36
CA LEU A 28 -11.32 -4.26 -0.44
C LEU A 28 -10.65 -4.21 -1.81
N ASP A 29 -10.37 -5.37 -2.41
CA ASP A 29 -9.90 -5.46 -3.79
C ASP A 29 -10.95 -4.85 -4.72
N HIS A 30 -12.21 -5.29 -4.63
CA HIS A 30 -13.31 -4.74 -5.44
C HIS A 30 -13.48 -3.23 -5.26
N LEU A 31 -13.44 -2.73 -4.02
CA LEU A 31 -13.49 -1.30 -3.71
C LEU A 31 -12.29 -0.57 -4.31
N SER A 32 -11.08 -1.14 -4.25
CA SER A 32 -9.88 -0.51 -4.82
C SER A 32 -9.96 -0.33 -6.34
N PHE A 33 -10.62 -1.26 -7.04
CA PHE A 33 -10.76 -1.24 -8.50
C PHE A 33 -12.01 -0.50 -8.99
N GLN A 34 -13.19 -0.82 -8.46
CA GLN A 34 -14.47 -0.30 -8.97
C GLN A 34 -14.94 0.97 -8.24
N TYR A 35 -14.62 1.11 -6.96
CA TYR A 35 -15.07 2.22 -6.11
C TYR A 35 -13.90 2.89 -5.39
N SER A 36 -12.86 3.25 -6.15
CA SER A 36 -11.58 3.68 -5.58
C SER A 36 -11.69 4.92 -4.68
N HIS A 37 -12.73 5.75 -4.86
CA HIS A 37 -13.06 6.84 -3.95
C HIS A 37 -13.44 6.37 -2.53
N LEU A 38 -14.27 5.32 -2.41
CA LEU A 38 -14.64 4.71 -1.12
C LEU A 38 -13.43 4.04 -0.46
N TYR A 39 -12.61 3.35 -1.26
CA TYR A 39 -11.36 2.75 -0.80
C TYR A 39 -10.40 3.83 -0.25
N ILE A 40 -10.21 4.93 -0.97
CA ILE A 40 -9.36 6.06 -0.53
C ILE A 40 -9.92 6.71 0.73
N MET A 41 -11.24 6.86 0.87
CA MET A 41 -11.86 7.39 2.09
C MET A 41 -11.61 6.49 3.29
N LEU A 42 -11.79 5.17 3.13
CA LEU A 42 -11.51 4.19 4.17
C LEU A 42 -10.03 4.20 4.57
N PHE A 43 -9.14 4.19 3.57
CA PHE A 43 -7.70 4.24 3.79
C PHE A 43 -7.27 5.52 4.51
N ARG A 44 -7.80 6.69 4.12
CA ARG A 44 -7.54 7.97 4.79
C ARG A 44 -8.02 7.98 6.22
N GLU A 45 -9.22 7.46 6.48
CA GLU A 45 -9.76 7.38 7.84
C GLU A 45 -8.93 6.44 8.71
N MET A 46 -8.51 5.29 8.17
CA MET A 46 -7.59 4.37 8.86
C MET A 46 -6.24 5.03 9.15
N LYS A 47 -5.64 5.75 8.19
CA LYS A 47 -4.36 6.46 8.38
C LYS A 47 -4.47 7.62 9.35
N LYS A 48 -5.59 8.34 9.34
CA LYS A 48 -5.88 9.39 10.33
C LYS A 48 -5.92 8.78 11.73
N ARG A 49 -6.68 7.70 11.94
CA ARG A 49 -6.77 6.99 13.22
C ARG A 49 -5.44 6.41 13.66
N GLU A 50 -4.67 5.80 12.75
CA GLU A 50 -3.30 5.32 13.02
C GLU A 50 -2.43 6.48 13.52
N THR A 51 -2.47 7.64 12.87
CA THR A 51 -1.70 8.82 13.30
C THR A 51 -2.13 9.31 14.69
N GLU A 52 -3.43 9.34 14.95
CA GLU A 52 -3.99 9.77 16.24
C GLU A 52 -3.65 8.80 17.38
N TYR A 53 -3.72 7.50 17.12
CA TYR A 53 -3.41 6.43 18.09
C TYR A 53 -1.91 6.19 18.28
N ASN A 54 -1.05 6.91 17.56
CA ASN A 54 0.39 6.86 17.75
C ASN A 54 0.96 8.20 18.27
N ASP A 55 0.10 9.19 18.51
CA ASP A 55 0.47 10.50 19.07
C ASP A 55 0.22 10.52 20.58
N THR A 56 1.28 10.48 21.38
CA THR A 56 1.24 10.45 22.85
C THR A 56 0.39 11.57 23.47
N ASN A 57 0.37 12.76 22.88
CA ASN A 57 -0.43 13.88 23.38
C ASN A 57 -1.92 13.63 23.21
N LYS A 58 -2.31 13.07 22.06
CA LYS A 58 -3.70 12.65 21.80
C LYS A 58 -4.07 11.44 22.64
N ILE A 59 -3.15 10.47 22.80
CA ILE A 59 -3.34 9.27 23.62
C ILE A 59 -3.60 9.62 25.08
N THR A 60 -2.98 10.67 25.60
CA THR A 60 -3.18 11.10 26.99
C THR A 60 -4.51 11.87 27.14
N LYS A 61 -4.84 12.69 26.14
CA LYS A 61 -6.06 13.53 26.12
C LYS A 61 -7.36 12.73 26.00
N TRP A 62 -7.42 11.71 25.16
CA TRP A 62 -8.64 10.89 24.99
C TRP A 62 -8.87 9.88 26.14
N LEU A 63 -7.81 9.34 26.75
CA LEU A 63 -7.93 8.40 27.88
C LEU A 63 -8.40 9.08 29.16
N SER A 64 -8.09 10.37 29.30
CA SER A 64 -8.57 11.21 30.41
C SER A 64 -10.01 11.72 30.24
N THR A 65 -10.56 11.74 29.03
CA THR A 65 -11.86 12.39 28.73
C THR A 65 -13.01 11.45 28.41
N SER A 66 -12.76 10.16 28.13
CA SER A 66 -13.80 9.25 27.62
C SER A 66 -14.48 8.41 28.71
N LYS A 67 -15.73 8.73 29.07
CA LYS A 67 -16.53 7.99 30.08
C LYS A 67 -17.39 6.82 29.57
N SER A 68 -17.58 6.61 28.26
CA SER A 68 -18.54 5.57 27.79
C SER A 68 -18.11 4.69 26.60
N ASN A 69 -16.87 4.78 26.11
CA ASN A 69 -16.42 3.84 25.05
C ASN A 69 -14.91 3.56 25.05
N SER A 70 -14.29 3.55 26.24
CA SER A 70 -12.84 3.40 26.38
C SER A 70 -12.31 2.05 25.88
N TYR A 71 -13.03 0.94 26.11
CA TYR A 71 -12.59 -0.40 25.70
C TYR A 71 -12.58 -0.60 24.18
N VAL A 72 -13.64 -0.16 23.47
CA VAL A 72 -13.73 -0.25 22.00
C VAL A 72 -12.62 0.58 21.37
N LYS A 73 -12.48 1.82 21.83
CA LYS A 73 -11.43 2.74 21.38
C LYS A 73 -10.02 2.19 21.63
N LEU A 74 -9.78 1.63 22.82
CA LEU A 74 -8.49 1.03 23.15
C LEU A 74 -8.21 -0.20 22.28
N HIS A 75 -9.22 -1.02 22.02
CA HIS A 75 -9.12 -2.16 21.11
C HIS A 75 -8.77 -1.72 19.69
N GLU A 76 -9.46 -0.71 19.14
CA GLU A 76 -9.14 -0.12 17.83
C GLU A 76 -7.71 0.45 17.77
N ALA A 77 -7.29 1.17 18.81
CA ALA A 77 -5.96 1.74 18.88
C ALA A 77 -4.85 0.68 18.90
N LEU A 78 -5.05 -0.42 19.63
CA LEU A 78 -4.06 -1.50 19.70
C LEU A 78 -3.89 -2.21 18.35
N ILE A 79 -4.93 -2.27 17.52
CA ILE A 79 -4.84 -2.80 16.15
C ILE A 79 -3.95 -1.91 15.26
N LEU A 80 -3.98 -0.59 15.47
CA LEU A 80 -3.29 0.41 14.65
C LEU A 80 -1.98 0.92 15.28
N LEU A 81 -1.51 0.30 16.35
CA LEU A 81 -0.30 0.71 17.07
C LEU A 81 0.95 0.31 16.27
N LYS A 82 1.84 1.28 15.99
CA LYS A 82 3.08 1.01 15.25
C LYS A 82 4.07 0.21 16.09
N SER A 83 4.74 -0.75 15.45
CA SER A 83 5.74 -1.63 16.07
C SER A 83 6.92 -0.86 16.68
N ASN A 84 7.37 0.21 16.01
CA ASN A 84 8.53 1.02 16.39
C ASN A 84 8.21 2.20 17.33
N ASN A 85 6.94 2.47 17.64
CA ASN A 85 6.56 3.59 18.51
C ASN A 85 6.59 3.20 19.99
N ILE A 86 7.80 3.21 20.56
CA ILE A 86 8.06 2.81 21.96
C ILE A 86 7.28 3.69 22.95
N ILE A 87 7.23 5.01 22.72
CA ILE A 87 6.58 5.96 23.63
C ILE A 87 5.06 5.73 23.68
N ALA A 88 4.42 5.51 22.53
CA ALA A 88 2.99 5.18 22.49
C ALA A 88 2.73 3.83 23.18
N LYS A 89 3.58 2.81 22.94
CA LYS A 89 3.50 1.50 23.61
C LYS A 89 3.57 1.61 25.13
N GLU A 90 4.48 2.42 25.68
CA GLU A 90 4.57 2.67 27.12
C GLU A 90 3.31 3.36 27.65
N THR A 91 2.79 4.33 26.91
CA THR A 91 1.56 5.04 27.28
C THR A 91 0.36 4.07 27.30
N TYR A 92 0.22 3.21 26.29
CA TYR A 92 -0.81 2.18 26.27
C TYR A 92 -0.62 1.13 27.36
N LEU A 93 0.62 0.73 27.64
CA LEU A 93 0.95 -0.22 28.70
C LEU A 93 0.47 0.27 30.07
N PHE A 94 0.74 1.54 30.39
CA PHE A 94 0.28 2.16 31.63
C PHE A 94 -1.25 2.12 31.76
N ASN A 95 -1.96 2.52 30.70
CA ASN A 95 -3.42 2.57 30.69
C ASN A 95 -4.07 1.18 30.70
N LEU A 96 -3.51 0.22 29.96
CA LEU A 96 -3.93 -1.18 29.97
C LEU A 96 -3.79 -1.80 31.35
N ARG A 97 -2.68 -1.55 32.05
CA ARG A 97 -2.48 -2.04 33.41
C ARG A 97 -3.57 -1.54 34.34
N HIS A 98 -3.86 -0.24 34.30
CA HIS A 98 -4.92 0.36 35.11
C HIS A 98 -6.30 -0.23 34.78
N MET A 99 -6.64 -0.31 33.50
CA MET A 99 -7.91 -0.87 33.03
C MET A 99 -8.10 -2.35 33.42
N LEU A 100 -7.06 -3.18 33.27
CA LEU A 100 -7.12 -4.60 33.65
C LEU A 100 -7.25 -4.77 35.16
N ASN A 101 -6.53 -3.98 35.97
CA ASN A 101 -6.68 -4.01 37.42
C ASN A 101 -8.10 -3.63 37.85
N GLN A 102 -8.66 -2.55 37.29
CA GLN A 102 -10.05 -2.16 37.56
C GLN A 102 -11.06 -3.26 37.15
N THR A 103 -10.82 -3.95 36.03
CA THR A 103 -11.66 -5.08 35.61
C THR A 103 -11.58 -6.24 36.60
N ILE A 104 -10.38 -6.51 37.12
CA ILE A 104 -10.14 -7.59 38.10
C ILE A 104 -10.81 -7.26 39.44
N GLU A 105 -10.69 -6.01 39.90
CA GLU A 105 -11.22 -5.54 41.17
C GLU A 105 -12.76 -5.44 41.15
N ASN A 106 -13.32 -4.83 40.10
CA ASN A 106 -14.74 -4.51 40.05
C ASN A 106 -15.59 -5.59 39.35
N GLY A 107 -14.97 -6.54 38.63
CA GLY A 107 -15.67 -7.59 37.89
C GLY A 107 -16.56 -7.10 36.73
N SER A 108 -16.43 -5.84 36.34
CA SER A 108 -17.18 -5.20 35.24
C SER A 108 -16.38 -5.27 33.92
N ASN A 109 -17.06 -5.16 32.77
CA ASN A 109 -16.43 -5.14 31.43
C ASN A 109 -15.52 -6.34 31.08
N ILE A 110 -15.65 -7.46 31.79
CA ILE A 110 -14.83 -8.68 31.58
C ILE A 110 -14.86 -9.14 30.12
N GLY A 111 -16.01 -9.06 29.45
CA GLY A 111 -16.16 -9.49 28.05
C GLY A 111 -15.27 -8.69 27.09
N ASP A 112 -15.22 -7.38 27.24
CA ASP A 112 -14.42 -6.51 26.37
C ASP A 112 -12.94 -6.51 26.77
N ALA A 113 -12.64 -6.61 28.06
CA ALA A 113 -11.28 -6.82 28.55
C ALA A 113 -10.67 -8.11 27.98
N VAL A 114 -11.44 -9.20 27.89
CA VAL A 114 -10.98 -10.46 27.29
C VAL A 114 -10.66 -10.30 25.80
N LYS A 115 -11.46 -9.54 25.03
CA LYS A 115 -11.18 -9.27 23.61
C LYS A 115 -9.83 -8.57 23.44
N ILE A 116 -9.58 -7.55 24.27
CA ILE A 116 -8.30 -6.83 24.29
C ILE A 116 -7.14 -7.77 24.70
N CYS A 117 -7.33 -8.58 25.74
CA CYS A 117 -6.34 -9.58 26.16
C CYS A 117 -5.99 -10.57 25.03
N TRP A 118 -7.00 -11.03 24.29
CA TRP A 118 -6.82 -11.94 23.16
C TRP A 118 -6.05 -11.28 22.01
N LEU A 119 -6.38 -10.03 21.68
CA LEU A 119 -5.66 -9.24 20.68
C LEU A 119 -4.17 -9.11 21.04
N ILE A 120 -3.87 -8.74 22.29
CA ILE A 120 -2.48 -8.58 22.78
C ILE A 120 -1.70 -9.90 22.69
N GLU A 121 -2.32 -11.02 23.08
CA GLU A 121 -1.67 -12.34 23.07
C GLU A 121 -1.41 -12.88 21.65
N LYS A 122 -2.27 -12.54 20.68
CA LYS A 122 -2.17 -13.03 19.29
C LYS A 122 -1.33 -12.15 18.37
N SER A 123 -1.01 -10.93 18.79
CA SER A 123 -0.34 -9.94 17.95
C SER A 123 1.16 -9.88 18.23
N ALA A 124 1.98 -10.30 17.27
CA ALA A 124 3.44 -10.31 17.41
C ALA A 124 4.03 -8.91 17.73
N HIS A 125 3.44 -7.85 17.18
CA HIS A 125 3.88 -6.46 17.40
C HIS A 125 3.57 -5.91 18.81
N LEU A 126 2.72 -6.61 19.59
CA LEU A 126 2.35 -6.28 20.97
C LEU A 126 3.06 -7.18 22.00
N SER A 127 4.05 -7.97 21.59
CA SER A 127 4.77 -8.93 22.45
C SER A 127 5.34 -8.30 23.73
N THR A 128 5.90 -7.09 23.64
CA THR A 128 6.44 -6.35 24.80
C THR A 128 5.35 -5.96 25.81
N ILE A 129 4.16 -5.59 25.32
CA ILE A 129 2.99 -5.30 26.16
C ILE A 129 2.47 -6.60 26.78
N TYR A 130 2.41 -7.68 26.00
CA TYR A 130 1.99 -9.00 26.49
C TYR A 130 2.87 -9.47 27.64
N GLU A 131 4.20 -9.51 27.47
CA GLU A 131 5.10 -9.97 28.53
C GLU A 131 4.97 -9.11 29.80
N SER A 132 4.80 -7.80 29.64
CA SER A 132 4.63 -6.87 30.76
C SER A 132 3.30 -7.04 31.52
N LEU A 133 2.24 -7.55 30.87
CA LEU A 133 0.89 -7.68 31.43
C LEU A 133 0.40 -9.13 31.57
N LYS A 134 1.23 -10.12 31.25
CA LYS A 134 0.87 -11.55 31.18
C LYS A 134 0.12 -12.06 32.40
N HIS A 135 0.58 -11.68 33.60
CA HIS A 135 -0.06 -12.07 34.86
C HIS A 135 -1.48 -11.49 35.03
N LEU A 136 -1.73 -10.24 34.60
CA LEU A 136 -3.05 -9.62 34.63
C LEU A 136 -3.98 -10.22 33.57
N ILE A 137 -3.45 -10.46 32.37
CA ILE A 137 -4.17 -11.13 31.27
C ILE A 137 -4.68 -12.50 31.72
N GLN A 138 -3.83 -13.30 32.39
CA GLN A 138 -4.23 -14.60 32.94
C GLN A 138 -5.31 -14.48 34.02
N LYS A 139 -5.24 -13.47 34.90
CA LYS A 139 -6.25 -13.22 35.94
C LYS A 139 -7.61 -12.87 35.33
N VAL A 140 -7.67 -11.99 34.32
CA VAL A 140 -8.92 -11.64 33.62
C VAL A 140 -9.55 -12.86 32.94
N LYS A 141 -8.74 -13.72 32.30
CA LYS A 141 -9.24 -14.98 31.71
C LYS A 141 -9.83 -15.94 32.75
N LYS A 142 -9.20 -16.06 33.93
CA LYS A 142 -9.73 -16.87 35.04
C LYS A 142 -11.09 -16.34 35.53
N LEU A 143 -11.26 -15.02 35.60
CA LEU A 143 -12.54 -14.40 35.96
C LEU A 143 -13.66 -14.71 34.95
N GLN A 144 -13.34 -14.74 33.65
CA GLN A 144 -14.31 -15.15 32.63
C GLN A 144 -14.74 -16.61 32.78
N ASN A 145 -13.80 -17.52 33.06
CA ASN A 145 -14.10 -18.94 33.27
C ASN A 145 -14.96 -19.16 34.52
N ASN A 146 -14.68 -18.43 35.61
CA ASN A 146 -15.51 -18.48 36.82
C ASN A 146 -16.93 -17.94 36.58
N LYS A 147 -17.09 -16.90 35.76
CA LYS A 147 -18.40 -16.33 35.38
C LYS A 147 -19.18 -17.23 34.43
N ARG A 148 -18.51 -18.01 33.57
CA ARG A 148 -19.13 -19.06 32.75
C ARG A 148 -19.57 -20.25 33.60
N ASN A 149 -18.74 -20.68 34.55
CA ASN A 149 -19.04 -21.77 35.46
C ASN A 149 -20.17 -21.45 36.45
N SER A 150 -20.35 -20.19 36.84
CA SER A 150 -21.50 -19.75 37.65
C SER A 150 -22.81 -19.65 36.86
N ARG A 151 -22.75 -19.33 35.56
CA ARG A 151 -23.93 -19.34 34.67
C ARG A 151 -24.38 -20.76 34.30
N LEU A 152 -23.45 -21.69 34.15
CA LEU A 152 -23.74 -23.12 33.89
C LEU A 152 -24.41 -23.84 35.07
N ARG A 153 -24.38 -23.27 36.30
CA ARG A 153 -25.16 -23.81 37.43
C ARG A 153 -26.61 -23.32 37.49
N ASN A 154 -27.00 -22.35 36.67
CA ASN A 154 -28.33 -21.71 36.74
C ASN A 154 -29.17 -21.90 35.47
N ILE A 155 -28.78 -22.77 34.53
CA ILE A 155 -29.55 -23.06 33.31
C ILE A 155 -29.50 -24.57 33.04
N GLU A 156 -30.29 -25.33 33.81
CA GLU A 156 -31.08 -26.39 33.20
C GLU A 156 -32.39 -25.73 32.76
N GLN A 157 -32.79 -25.99 31.51
CA GLN A 157 -33.99 -25.50 30.81
C GLN A 157 -33.79 -24.25 29.93
N ASN A 158 -33.84 -24.56 28.62
CA ASN A 158 -34.07 -23.74 27.43
C ASN A 158 -32.85 -23.12 26.73
N ASP A 159 -32.45 -23.78 25.63
CA ASP A 159 -31.84 -23.17 24.43
C ASP A 159 -32.67 -21.95 23.97
N PRO A 160 -32.06 -20.88 23.39
CA PRO A 160 -31.34 -20.99 22.12
C PRO A 160 -30.11 -20.07 21.92
N PHE A 161 -29.16 -20.55 21.13
CA PHE A 161 -28.08 -19.78 20.50
C PHE A 161 -28.61 -18.96 19.30
N GLU A 162 -29.31 -17.85 19.53
CA GLU A 162 -29.60 -16.85 18.48
C GLU A 162 -30.25 -15.59 19.08
N SER A 163 -29.46 -14.60 19.55
CA SER A 163 -29.85 -13.18 19.63
C SER A 163 -28.92 -12.37 20.54
N THR A 164 -27.84 -11.78 20.02
CA THR A 164 -27.25 -10.56 20.63
C THR A 164 -26.34 -9.78 19.69
N LEU A 165 -26.68 -9.76 18.40
CA LEU A 165 -25.94 -9.01 17.38
C LEU A 165 -26.79 -7.95 16.66
N LYS A 166 -27.98 -7.61 17.19
CA LYS A 166 -28.97 -6.84 16.43
C LYS A 166 -29.30 -5.42 16.92
N ASN A 167 -28.82 -4.92 18.07
CA ASN A 167 -29.47 -3.74 18.69
C ASN A 167 -28.68 -2.45 18.96
N ASP A 168 -27.41 -2.29 18.52
CA ASP A 168 -26.64 -1.07 18.91
C ASP A 168 -26.31 -0.08 17.77
N PHE A 169 -27.03 -0.11 16.64
CA PHE A 169 -26.84 0.89 15.57
C PHE A 169 -28.10 1.63 15.09
N ASP A 170 -29.26 1.44 15.74
CA ASP A 170 -30.52 2.11 15.38
C ASP A 170 -30.58 3.62 15.71
N GLN A 171 -29.47 4.29 16.02
CA GLN A 171 -29.44 5.72 16.38
C GLN A 171 -28.95 6.68 15.30
N LEU A 172 -28.81 6.25 14.04
CA LEU A 172 -28.52 7.17 12.92
C LEU A 172 -29.71 7.28 11.96
N HIS A 173 -30.77 7.95 12.43
CA HIS A 173 -31.88 8.38 11.58
C HIS A 173 -31.51 9.68 10.85
N ILE A 174 -31.46 9.64 9.51
CA ILE A 174 -31.67 10.82 8.65
C ILE A 174 -32.72 10.45 7.59
N GLN A 175 -33.86 11.12 7.62
CA GLN A 175 -34.98 10.93 6.70
C GLN A 175 -34.70 11.56 5.32
N GLY A 176 -34.71 10.70 4.29
CA GLY A 176 -35.54 10.84 3.09
C GLY A 176 -35.11 11.77 1.93
N ALA A 177 -34.83 11.17 0.77
CA ALA A 177 -35.64 11.35 -0.44
C ALA A 177 -35.38 10.23 -1.47
N GLN A 178 -36.46 9.68 -2.01
CA GLN A 178 -36.49 8.56 -2.95
C GLN A 178 -35.89 8.91 -4.31
N HIS A 179 -34.98 8.09 -4.83
CA HIS A 179 -34.86 7.88 -6.27
C HIS A 179 -34.58 6.40 -6.59
N LYS A 180 -35.24 5.95 -7.66
CA LYS A 180 -35.46 4.58 -8.11
C LYS A 180 -34.18 3.85 -8.56
N ASN A 181 -34.03 2.63 -8.07
CA ASN A 181 -33.54 1.40 -8.72
C ASN A 181 -32.43 1.52 -9.80
N GLN A 182 -31.19 1.30 -9.37
CA GLN A 182 -30.31 0.37 -10.09
C GLN A 182 -30.03 -0.82 -9.16
N ILE A 183 -30.63 -1.94 -9.54
CA ILE A 183 -30.58 -3.21 -8.82
C ILE A 183 -29.16 -3.77 -8.93
N TRP A 184 -28.50 -3.95 -7.79
CA TRP A 184 -27.28 -4.75 -7.68
C TRP A 184 -27.62 -6.19 -8.08
N PRO A 185 -27.06 -6.75 -9.16
CA PRO A 185 -27.31 -8.15 -9.49
C PRO A 185 -26.64 -9.00 -8.42
N SER A 186 -27.47 -9.72 -7.65
CA SER A 186 -27.20 -10.99 -6.98
C SER A 186 -25.71 -11.37 -6.85
N ILE A 187 -25.22 -11.21 -5.63
CA ILE A 187 -24.01 -11.83 -5.11
C ILE A 187 -24.04 -13.34 -5.45
N ILE A 188 -23.25 -13.70 -6.45
CA ILE A 188 -22.50 -14.95 -6.63
C ILE A 188 -23.26 -16.24 -6.24
N GLN A 189 -23.96 -16.84 -7.22
CA GLN A 189 -24.13 -18.28 -7.25
C GLN A 189 -22.96 -18.93 -8.03
N PRO A 190 -22.36 -20.02 -7.52
CA PRO A 190 -21.16 -20.61 -8.09
C PRO A 190 -21.52 -21.56 -9.24
N THR A 191 -21.44 -21.08 -10.48
CA THR A 191 -21.34 -21.98 -11.65
C THR A 191 -19.88 -22.28 -11.93
N HIS A 192 -19.49 -23.50 -11.58
CA HIS A 192 -18.28 -24.24 -11.94
C HIS A 192 -17.47 -23.68 -13.11
N TYR A 193 -16.41 -22.94 -12.80
CA TYR A 193 -15.20 -22.86 -13.64
C TYR A 193 -13.98 -22.97 -12.73
N ASN A 194 -13.11 -23.92 -13.05
CA ASN A 194 -11.91 -24.22 -12.30
C ASN A 194 -11.00 -22.99 -12.18
N LEU A 195 -10.51 -22.78 -10.95
CA LEU A 195 -9.63 -21.71 -10.53
C LEU A 195 -8.39 -21.58 -11.43
N VAL A 196 -8.19 -20.39 -11.98
CA VAL A 196 -6.88 -19.86 -12.34
C VAL A 196 -6.68 -18.60 -11.47
N HIS A 197 -5.89 -18.77 -10.42
CA HIS A 197 -5.39 -17.68 -9.58
C HIS A 197 -4.48 -16.76 -10.41
N ASP A 198 -4.76 -15.45 -10.44
CA ASP A 198 -3.78 -14.35 -10.37
C ASP A 198 -4.37 -12.99 -10.79
N LEU A 199 -5.19 -12.40 -9.91
CA LEU A 199 -5.44 -10.96 -9.89
C LEU A 199 -4.66 -10.34 -8.71
N PRO A 200 -3.99 -9.19 -8.92
CA PRO A 200 -3.03 -8.65 -7.96
C PRO A 200 -3.77 -8.00 -6.78
N ARG A 201 -3.59 -8.60 -5.61
CA ARG A 201 -3.92 -8.07 -4.29
C ARG A 201 -3.14 -6.79 -4.03
N PHE A 202 -3.79 -5.74 -3.56
CA PHE A 202 -3.11 -4.60 -2.97
C PHE A 202 -2.46 -5.01 -1.64
N ASN A 203 -1.13 -4.94 -1.57
CA ASN A 203 -0.36 -5.11 -0.35
C ASN A 203 0.36 -3.80 -0.02
N LEU A 204 -0.19 -3.03 0.92
CA LEU A 204 0.41 -1.82 1.48
C LEU A 204 1.30 -2.09 2.70
N ASN A 205 1.56 -3.37 3.04
CA ASN A 205 2.46 -3.77 4.12
C ASN A 205 3.89 -4.08 3.64
N CYS A 206 4.31 -3.64 2.46
CA CYS A 206 5.72 -3.76 2.01
C CYS A 206 6.58 -2.50 2.27
N PHE A 207 6.05 -1.50 3.00
CA PHE A 207 6.78 -0.26 3.29
C PHE A 207 6.80 0.05 4.79
N ASP A 208 7.07 -0.97 5.59
CA ASP A 208 7.68 -0.75 6.91
C ASP A 208 9.13 -0.33 6.69
N TYR A 209 9.48 0.83 7.26
CA TYR A 209 10.81 1.44 7.22
C TYR A 209 11.87 0.68 8.07
N ASP A 210 11.62 -0.58 8.45
CA ASP A 210 12.42 -1.31 9.44
C ASP A 210 13.18 -2.53 8.88
N HIS A 211 13.43 -2.60 7.56
CA HIS A 211 14.34 -3.62 6.97
C HIS A 211 15.41 -3.09 6.02
N PHE A 212 15.93 -1.88 6.30
CA PHE A 212 17.22 -1.43 5.77
C PHE A 212 18.22 -1.21 6.91
N GLU A 213 18.55 -2.29 7.63
CA GLU A 213 19.80 -2.39 8.34
C GLU A 213 20.58 -3.62 7.85
N ILE A 214 21.87 -3.39 7.54
CA ILE A 214 22.96 -4.35 7.24
C ILE A 214 22.97 -4.81 5.76
N ASN A 215 23.85 -4.32 4.87
CA ASN A 215 25.31 -4.30 4.95
C ASN A 215 25.94 -3.01 4.36
N ALA A 216 26.24 -2.04 5.21
CA ALA A 216 27.34 -1.12 4.94
C ALA A 216 28.66 -1.82 5.33
N MET A 217 29.10 -2.79 4.54
CA MET A 217 30.49 -3.25 4.65
C MET A 217 31.36 -2.27 3.84
N VAL A 218 32.02 -1.41 4.60
CA VAL A 218 33.16 -0.61 4.19
C VAL A 218 34.19 -1.54 3.54
N ASN A 219 34.19 -1.62 2.21
CA ASN A 219 35.39 -1.95 1.46
C ASN A 219 35.94 -0.66 0.86
N ARG A 220 36.70 0.05 1.69
CA ARG A 220 37.84 0.82 1.16
C ARG A 220 38.78 -0.18 0.50
N ARG A 221 39.00 -0.08 -0.81
CA ARG A 221 40.29 -0.38 -1.45
C ARG A 221 40.33 0.15 -2.89
N PRO A 222 41.54 0.35 -3.43
CA PRO A 222 41.98 1.64 -3.93
C PRO A 222 41.74 1.79 -5.43
N ALA A 223 41.81 3.04 -5.88
CA ALA A 223 42.00 3.36 -7.28
C ALA A 223 43.14 2.53 -7.88
N SER A 224 42.84 1.72 -8.89
CA SER A 224 43.71 1.48 -10.05
C SER A 224 43.07 0.52 -11.04
N ASN A 225 43.29 0.83 -12.33
CA ASN A 225 43.24 -0.05 -13.50
C ASN A 225 41.88 -0.23 -14.20
N PHE A 226 41.46 0.84 -14.89
CA PHE A 226 40.72 0.74 -16.15
C PHE A 226 41.57 -0.01 -17.17
N SER A 227 41.45 -1.34 -17.23
CA SER A 227 41.85 -2.17 -18.37
C SER A 227 41.56 -3.65 -18.11
N GLN A 228 40.29 -4.00 -17.91
CA GLN A 228 39.86 -5.41 -18.01
C GLN A 228 38.58 -5.51 -18.85
N SER A 229 38.76 -6.03 -20.07
CA SER A 229 37.79 -6.77 -20.88
C SER A 229 36.32 -6.35 -20.82
N GLN A 230 35.87 -5.55 -21.80
CA GLN A 230 34.46 -5.23 -22.05
C GLN A 230 33.57 -6.46 -22.38
N HIS A 231 34.12 -7.68 -22.41
CA HIS A 231 33.44 -8.86 -22.93
C HIS A 231 32.56 -9.64 -21.93
N ASN A 232 32.58 -9.33 -20.63
CA ASN A 232 31.85 -10.10 -19.61
C ASN A 232 31.00 -9.24 -18.65
N LEU A 233 30.55 -8.07 -19.08
CA LEU A 233 29.65 -7.26 -18.24
C LEU A 233 28.26 -7.91 -18.18
N THR A 234 27.72 -8.01 -16.96
CA THR A 234 26.35 -8.41 -16.68
C THR A 234 25.68 -7.40 -15.76
N ILE A 235 24.35 -7.38 -15.70
CA ILE A 235 23.61 -6.52 -14.77
C ILE A 235 23.99 -6.76 -13.31
N VAL A 236 24.47 -7.96 -12.95
CA VAL A 236 24.98 -8.26 -11.61
C VAL A 236 26.30 -7.53 -11.38
N SER A 237 27.25 -7.63 -12.31
CA SER A 237 28.52 -6.88 -12.23
C SER A 237 28.36 -5.37 -12.36
N GLN A 238 27.21 -4.90 -12.87
CA GLN A 238 26.86 -3.50 -13.01
C GLN A 238 26.05 -2.97 -11.81
N ASP A 239 25.81 -3.77 -10.77
CA ASP A 239 24.98 -3.42 -9.60
C ASP A 239 23.55 -2.98 -9.99
N MET A 240 22.96 -3.68 -10.96
CA MET A 240 21.63 -3.40 -11.51
C MET A 240 20.61 -4.52 -11.26
N ASP A 241 21.03 -5.66 -10.73
CA ASP A 241 20.19 -6.83 -10.45
C ASP A 241 18.97 -6.49 -9.57
N GLY A 242 19.15 -5.61 -8.58
CA GLY A 242 18.06 -5.09 -7.75
C GLY A 242 17.01 -4.27 -8.51
N ALA A 243 17.43 -3.47 -9.51
CA ALA A 243 16.49 -2.72 -10.35
C ALA A 243 15.76 -3.64 -11.33
N PHE A 244 16.48 -4.61 -11.90
CA PHE A 244 15.90 -5.59 -12.82
C PHE A 244 14.92 -6.54 -12.13
N ILE A 245 15.20 -7.02 -10.91
CA ILE A 245 14.26 -7.90 -10.21
C ILE A 245 12.93 -7.20 -9.92
N GLN A 246 12.96 -5.93 -9.49
CA GLN A 246 11.75 -5.13 -9.27
C GLN A 246 10.94 -4.96 -10.57
N TRP A 247 11.61 -4.62 -11.67
CA TRP A 247 10.99 -4.51 -12.98
C TRP A 247 10.36 -5.84 -13.44
N LEU A 248 11.06 -6.96 -13.25
CA LEU A 248 10.55 -8.28 -13.62
C LEU A 248 9.35 -8.70 -12.74
N TYR A 249 9.31 -8.31 -11.47
CA TYR A 249 8.11 -8.49 -10.64
C TYR A 249 6.93 -7.67 -11.18
N TYR A 250 7.14 -6.40 -11.51
CA TYR A 250 6.13 -5.54 -12.12
C TYR A 250 5.58 -6.14 -13.43
N LEU A 251 6.45 -6.70 -14.26
CA LEU A 251 6.06 -7.38 -15.50
C LEU A 251 5.55 -8.82 -15.30
N LYS A 252 5.55 -9.38 -14.09
CA LYS A 252 5.28 -10.81 -13.84
C LYS A 252 6.19 -11.76 -14.65
N LEU A 253 7.46 -11.38 -14.83
CA LEU A 253 8.51 -12.12 -15.54
C LEU A 253 9.66 -12.55 -14.62
N HIS A 254 9.55 -12.37 -13.30
CA HIS A 254 10.61 -12.67 -12.31
C HIS A 254 11.16 -14.10 -12.38
N LYS A 255 10.37 -15.09 -12.82
CA LYS A 255 10.86 -16.46 -13.07
C LYS A 255 11.97 -16.55 -14.14
N TYR A 256 12.11 -15.53 -14.98
CA TYR A 256 13.16 -15.42 -16.00
C TYR A 256 14.33 -14.55 -15.55
N GLN A 257 14.45 -14.21 -14.25
CA GLN A 257 15.58 -13.41 -13.75
C GLN A 257 16.95 -13.99 -14.16
N TRP A 258 17.08 -15.32 -14.18
CA TRP A 258 18.30 -16.00 -14.63
C TRP A 258 18.74 -15.57 -16.04
N PHE A 259 17.80 -15.29 -16.94
CA PHE A 259 18.07 -14.86 -18.31
C PHE A 259 18.70 -13.46 -18.32
N PHE A 260 18.12 -12.54 -17.57
CA PHE A 260 18.61 -11.16 -17.49
C PHE A 260 19.93 -11.06 -16.72
N ASN A 261 20.13 -11.86 -15.67
CA ASN A 261 21.37 -11.87 -14.89
C ASN A 261 22.63 -12.21 -15.71
N GLY A 262 22.45 -12.93 -16.83
CA GLY A 262 23.53 -13.30 -17.76
C GLY A 262 23.84 -12.25 -18.83
N LEU A 263 23.15 -11.12 -18.84
CA LEU A 263 23.25 -10.08 -19.86
C LEU A 263 23.65 -8.74 -19.23
N SER A 264 24.30 -7.87 -19.97
CA SER A 264 24.50 -6.47 -19.59
C SER A 264 23.23 -5.64 -19.82
N TYR A 265 23.16 -4.45 -19.21
CA TYR A 265 22.08 -3.49 -19.46
C TYR A 265 21.88 -3.19 -20.96
N LEU A 266 22.97 -2.94 -21.70
CA LEU A 266 22.93 -2.59 -23.12
C LEU A 266 22.49 -3.77 -24.00
N GLU A 267 22.88 -4.99 -23.62
CA GLU A 267 22.40 -6.19 -24.31
C GLU A 267 20.89 -6.36 -24.14
N ILE A 268 20.38 -6.14 -22.93
CA ILE A 268 18.95 -6.25 -22.64
C ILE A 268 18.15 -5.22 -23.44
N GLU A 269 18.64 -3.98 -23.56
CA GLU A 269 18.01 -2.93 -24.36
C GLU A 269 17.92 -3.27 -25.86
N CYS A 270 18.86 -4.07 -26.36
CA CYS A 270 18.90 -4.53 -27.75
C CYS A 270 18.05 -5.76 -28.04
N ILE A 271 17.42 -6.40 -27.04
CA ILE A 271 16.57 -7.57 -27.28
C ILE A 271 15.34 -7.16 -28.11
N ASP A 272 15.07 -7.92 -29.16
CA ASP A 272 13.89 -7.83 -30.03
C ASP A 272 13.40 -9.23 -30.45
N GLU A 273 12.34 -9.28 -31.25
CA GLU A 273 11.74 -10.53 -31.72
C GLU A 273 12.67 -11.36 -32.62
N ASP A 274 13.61 -10.71 -33.30
CA ASP A 274 14.50 -11.34 -34.28
C ASP A 274 15.72 -11.97 -33.61
N ASN A 275 16.17 -11.40 -32.49
CA ASN A 275 17.43 -11.78 -31.85
C ASN A 275 17.30 -12.49 -30.48
N ILE A 276 16.10 -12.55 -29.88
CA ILE A 276 15.89 -13.09 -28.52
C ILE A 276 16.39 -14.54 -28.35
N GLU A 277 16.22 -15.39 -29.37
CA GLU A 277 16.71 -16.78 -29.33
C GLU A 277 18.24 -16.86 -29.28
N GLY A 278 18.92 -15.90 -29.90
CA GLY A 278 20.38 -15.77 -29.82
C GLY A 278 20.83 -15.46 -28.39
N PHE A 279 20.13 -14.53 -27.71
CA PHE A 279 20.41 -14.21 -26.30
C PHE A 279 20.07 -15.37 -25.36
N ILE A 280 18.98 -16.10 -25.59
CA ILE A 280 18.63 -17.30 -24.80
C ILE A 280 19.75 -18.35 -24.93
N SER A 281 20.21 -18.58 -26.17
CA SER A 281 21.30 -19.52 -26.47
C SER A 281 22.62 -19.09 -25.82
N LYS A 282 22.90 -17.79 -25.73
CA LYS A 282 24.07 -17.25 -25.04
C LYS A 282 24.06 -17.57 -23.54
N VAL A 283 22.92 -17.39 -22.88
CA VAL A 283 22.80 -17.56 -21.41
C VAL A 283 22.68 -19.04 -21.03
N ASN A 284 22.22 -19.90 -21.95
CA ASN A 284 22.35 -21.37 -21.93
C ASN A 284 21.94 -22.09 -20.62
N VAL A 285 20.72 -21.83 -20.12
CA VAL A 285 20.22 -22.55 -18.95
C VAL A 285 18.82 -23.15 -19.14
N ASN A 286 17.88 -22.49 -19.83
CA ASN A 286 16.48 -22.92 -19.86
C ASN A 286 15.67 -22.40 -21.06
N PHE A 287 14.53 -23.04 -21.33
CA PHE A 287 13.56 -22.61 -22.34
C PHE A 287 12.68 -21.45 -21.84
N ILE A 288 12.48 -20.43 -22.69
CA ILE A 288 11.49 -19.36 -22.47
C ILE A 288 10.33 -19.56 -23.45
N PRO A 289 9.08 -19.75 -22.99
CA PRO A 289 7.91 -19.87 -23.86
C PRO A 289 7.71 -18.64 -24.77
N LYS A 290 7.23 -18.85 -26.00
CA LYS A 290 7.02 -17.80 -27.00
C LYS A 290 6.17 -16.61 -26.51
N GLY A 291 5.16 -16.87 -25.68
CA GLY A 291 4.35 -15.80 -25.06
C GLY A 291 5.15 -14.91 -24.11
N ALA A 292 6.08 -15.49 -23.34
CA ALA A 292 6.99 -14.74 -22.48
C ALA A 292 8.07 -14.02 -23.29
N GLN A 293 8.63 -14.67 -24.33
CA GLN A 293 9.56 -14.03 -25.27
C GLN A 293 8.96 -12.74 -25.85
N LYS A 294 7.74 -12.81 -26.41
CA LYS A 294 7.03 -11.64 -26.95
C LYS A 294 6.88 -10.52 -25.92
N LYS A 295 6.56 -10.87 -24.66
CA LYS A 295 6.43 -9.87 -23.58
C LYS A 295 7.78 -9.23 -23.24
N ILE A 296 8.86 -10.00 -23.25
CA ILE A 296 10.23 -9.50 -23.07
C ILE A 296 10.55 -8.50 -24.18
N CYS A 297 10.38 -8.87 -25.46
CA CYS A 297 10.66 -8.01 -26.61
C CYS A 297 9.89 -6.69 -26.56
N ILE A 298 8.59 -6.73 -26.22
CA ILE A 298 7.77 -5.51 -26.05
C ILE A 298 8.34 -4.60 -24.94
N SER A 299 8.76 -5.20 -23.83
CA SER A 299 9.25 -4.45 -22.67
C SER A 299 10.66 -3.89 -22.92
N THR A 300 11.55 -4.64 -23.56
CA THR A 300 12.89 -4.16 -23.94
C THR A 300 12.83 -3.11 -25.05
N LYS A 301 11.86 -3.20 -25.96
CA LYS A 301 11.55 -2.11 -26.89
C LYS A 301 11.14 -0.82 -26.16
N ALA A 302 10.30 -0.92 -25.12
CA ALA A 302 9.94 0.26 -24.32
C ALA A 302 11.14 0.90 -23.61
N LEU A 303 12.14 0.10 -23.18
CA LEU A 303 13.42 0.61 -22.65
C LEU A 303 14.20 1.41 -23.69
N ARG A 304 14.37 0.81 -24.87
CA ARG A 304 15.13 1.37 -25.99
C ARG A 304 14.51 2.67 -26.53
N ASP A 305 13.19 2.68 -26.68
CA ASP A 305 12.46 3.82 -27.24
C ASP A 305 12.27 4.96 -26.21
N ARG A 306 12.57 4.72 -24.93
CA ARG A 306 12.33 5.65 -23.80
C ARG A 306 12.96 7.01 -24.00
N GLN A 307 14.22 7.07 -24.44
CA GLN A 307 14.92 8.34 -24.62
C GLN A 307 14.23 9.24 -25.65
N GLN A 308 13.78 8.66 -26.77
CA GLN A 308 13.05 9.41 -27.78
C GLN A 308 11.68 9.84 -27.25
N LYS A 309 10.95 8.94 -26.58
CA LYS A 309 9.67 9.27 -25.95
C LYS A 309 9.78 10.40 -24.92
N PHE A 310 10.86 10.46 -24.15
CA PHE A 310 11.10 11.57 -23.22
C PHE A 310 11.31 12.90 -23.95
N LYS A 311 12.08 12.92 -25.04
CA LYS A 311 12.23 14.12 -25.87
C LYS A 311 10.89 14.59 -26.43
N ASP A 312 10.09 13.67 -26.96
CA ASP A 312 8.77 13.98 -27.51
C ASP A 312 7.83 14.53 -26.42
N LEU A 313 7.86 13.97 -25.21
CA LEU A 313 7.09 14.45 -24.07
C LEU A 313 7.53 15.84 -23.60
N ILE A 314 8.83 16.10 -23.52
CA ILE A 314 9.38 17.41 -23.14
C ILE A 314 8.86 18.48 -24.09
N LEU A 315 8.94 18.23 -25.40
CA LEU A 315 8.43 19.15 -26.43
C LEU A 315 6.91 19.32 -26.35
N SER A 316 6.17 18.23 -26.13
CA SER A 316 4.71 18.28 -26.04
C SER A 316 4.24 19.06 -24.81
N LEU A 317 4.93 18.93 -23.68
CA LEU A 317 4.60 19.63 -22.43
C LEU A 317 4.95 21.13 -22.45
N ASP A 318 5.72 21.60 -23.43
CA ASP A 318 5.97 23.02 -23.68
C ASP A 318 4.83 23.71 -24.45
N LEU A 319 3.92 22.92 -25.02
CA LEU A 319 2.74 23.42 -25.72
C LEU A 319 1.51 23.40 -24.79
N GLU A 320 0.38 23.89 -25.29
CA GLU A 320 -0.89 23.72 -24.60
C GLU A 320 -1.31 22.25 -24.65
N VAL A 321 -1.43 21.61 -23.49
CA VAL A 321 -1.78 20.19 -23.37
C VAL A 321 -3.21 20.07 -22.84
N THR A 322 -4.03 19.23 -23.49
CA THR A 322 -5.35 18.89 -22.99
C THR A 322 -5.25 18.01 -21.74
N LEU A 323 -6.30 17.98 -20.92
CA LEU A 323 -6.30 17.14 -19.73
C LEU A 323 -6.22 15.63 -20.05
N VAL A 324 -6.69 15.22 -21.22
CA VAL A 324 -6.60 13.81 -21.70
C VAL A 324 -5.16 13.47 -22.03
N GLU A 325 -4.49 14.27 -22.86
CA GLU A 325 -3.08 14.07 -23.22
C GLU A 325 -2.18 14.10 -21.97
N LEU A 326 -2.42 15.03 -21.05
CA LEU A 326 -1.66 15.10 -19.80
C LEU A 326 -1.83 13.83 -18.96
N CYS A 327 -3.04 13.27 -18.90
CA CYS A 327 -3.29 12.01 -18.22
C CYS A 327 -2.57 10.83 -18.91
N GLU A 328 -2.52 10.81 -20.23
CA GLU A 328 -1.79 9.80 -21.02
C GLU A 328 -0.29 9.91 -20.78
N TYR A 329 0.28 11.12 -20.80
CA TYR A 329 1.68 11.38 -20.50
C TYR A 329 2.05 10.91 -19.09
N MET A 330 1.21 11.21 -18.10
CA MET A 330 1.43 10.75 -16.73
C MET A 330 1.25 9.24 -16.57
N THR A 331 0.41 8.60 -17.40
CA THR A 331 0.28 7.13 -17.42
C THR A 331 1.57 6.50 -17.93
N TYR A 332 2.10 7.01 -19.04
CA TYR A 332 3.37 6.56 -19.58
C TYR A 332 4.50 6.76 -18.56
N MET A 333 4.59 7.94 -17.93
CA MET A 333 5.62 8.23 -16.93
C MET A 333 5.55 7.28 -15.74
N ARG A 334 4.34 6.97 -15.23
CA ARG A 334 4.18 5.98 -14.15
C ARG A 334 4.70 4.61 -14.57
N ASP A 335 4.31 4.15 -15.76
CA ASP A 335 4.65 2.81 -16.22
C ASP A 335 6.15 2.67 -16.51
N ILE A 336 6.76 3.67 -17.15
CA ILE A 336 8.18 3.64 -17.53
C ILE A 336 9.14 3.84 -16.34
N LEU A 337 8.70 4.45 -15.24
CA LEU A 337 9.52 4.60 -14.03
C LEU A 337 9.70 3.29 -13.24
N HIS A 338 8.88 2.27 -13.52
CA HIS A 338 9.13 0.91 -13.04
C HIS A 338 10.21 0.17 -13.82
N TYR A 339 10.66 0.72 -14.96
CA TYR A 339 11.71 0.12 -15.75
C TYR A 339 13.10 0.51 -15.22
N PRO A 340 14.13 -0.34 -15.41
CA PRO A 340 15.47 -0.05 -14.93
C PRO A 340 16.00 1.28 -15.47
N ILE A 341 16.42 2.15 -14.55
CA ILE A 341 17.13 3.39 -14.85
C ILE A 341 18.62 3.08 -14.75
N PRO A 342 19.41 3.21 -15.83
CA PRO A 342 20.83 2.88 -15.81
C PRO A 342 21.57 3.71 -14.76
N ASN A 343 22.39 3.03 -13.96
CA ASN A 343 23.34 3.67 -13.07
C ASN A 343 24.65 4.01 -13.81
N LYS A 344 25.58 4.64 -13.11
CA LYS A 344 26.91 5.04 -13.63
C LYS A 344 27.78 3.87 -14.12
N ASN A 345 27.49 2.63 -13.71
CA ASN A 345 28.22 1.44 -14.16
C ASN A 345 27.71 0.96 -15.53
N CYS A 346 26.54 1.44 -15.98
CA CYS A 346 25.93 1.08 -17.26
C CYS A 346 26.12 2.17 -18.32
N VAL A 347 25.81 3.42 -17.95
CA VAL A 347 25.82 4.57 -18.85
C VAL A 347 26.49 5.73 -18.13
N VAL A 348 27.37 6.45 -18.82
CA VAL A 348 28.05 7.62 -18.27
C VAL A 348 27.14 8.84 -18.39
N GLY A 349 26.99 9.57 -17.27
CA GLY A 349 26.14 10.76 -17.18
C GLY A 349 24.75 10.45 -16.58
N ASP A 350 23.96 11.51 -16.45
CA ASP A 350 22.66 11.50 -15.77
C ASP A 350 21.54 12.10 -16.64
N GLN A 351 21.75 12.21 -17.96
CA GLN A 351 20.81 12.87 -18.87
C GLN A 351 19.40 12.29 -18.79
N LEU A 352 19.28 10.97 -18.67
CA LEU A 352 17.97 10.33 -18.53
C LEU A 352 17.26 10.75 -17.24
N GLN A 353 17.99 10.81 -16.12
CA GLN A 353 17.47 11.28 -14.84
C GLN A 353 17.08 12.76 -14.92
N GLN A 354 17.90 13.58 -15.60
CA GLN A 354 17.59 14.98 -15.85
C GLN A 354 16.32 15.15 -16.68
N ASP A 355 16.17 14.38 -17.76
CA ASP A 355 14.98 14.39 -18.62
C ASP A 355 13.72 14.00 -17.83
N ILE A 356 13.81 12.97 -16.96
CA ILE A 356 12.71 12.57 -16.07
C ILE A 356 12.30 13.73 -15.16
N VAL A 357 13.27 14.36 -14.49
CA VAL A 357 12.98 15.48 -13.56
C VAL A 357 12.41 16.68 -14.31
N LEU A 358 12.90 16.95 -15.53
CA LEU A 358 12.40 18.01 -16.39
C LEU A 358 10.95 17.74 -16.85
N ILE A 359 10.62 16.50 -17.22
CA ILE A 359 9.25 16.09 -17.54
C ILE A 359 8.35 16.31 -16.32
N MET A 360 8.78 15.91 -15.12
CA MET A 360 8.01 16.15 -13.90
C MET A 360 7.79 17.64 -13.65
N GLU A 361 8.81 18.48 -13.83
CA GLU A 361 8.67 19.93 -13.69
C GLU A 361 7.66 20.53 -14.69
N LYS A 362 7.75 20.17 -15.97
CA LYS A 362 6.82 20.67 -17.00
C LYS A 362 5.41 20.14 -16.80
N ALA A 363 5.27 18.85 -16.46
CA ALA A 363 3.99 18.25 -16.13
C ALA A 363 3.34 18.92 -14.91
N LEU A 364 4.12 19.32 -13.90
CA LEU A 364 3.59 20.07 -12.76
C LEU A 364 2.94 21.37 -13.22
N ASN A 365 3.59 22.14 -14.09
CA ASN A 365 3.04 23.41 -14.58
C ASN A 365 1.69 23.20 -15.28
N GLN A 366 1.61 22.19 -16.15
CA GLN A 366 0.37 21.80 -16.83
C GLN A 366 -0.72 21.39 -15.82
N VAL A 367 -0.37 20.54 -14.83
CA VAL A 367 -1.31 20.13 -13.77
C VAL A 367 -1.80 21.33 -12.97
N LEU A 368 -0.92 22.26 -12.59
CA LEU A 368 -1.26 23.45 -11.82
C LEU A 368 -2.17 24.39 -12.59
N GLU A 369 -1.95 24.56 -13.90
CA GLU A 369 -2.82 25.34 -14.77
C GLU A 369 -4.23 24.75 -14.81
N LYS A 370 -4.35 23.43 -15.08
CA LYS A 370 -5.67 22.76 -15.12
C LYS A 370 -6.33 22.73 -13.73
N LEU A 371 -5.54 22.68 -12.67
CA LEU A 371 -6.02 22.78 -11.29
C LEU A 371 -6.54 24.19 -10.97
N ALA A 372 -5.88 25.24 -11.41
CA ALA A 372 -6.31 26.63 -11.22
C ALA A 372 -7.61 26.94 -11.97
N ALA A 373 -7.80 26.35 -13.16
CA ALA A 373 -9.04 26.43 -13.90
C ALA A 373 -10.21 25.65 -13.24
N SER A 374 -9.89 24.69 -12.36
CA SER A 374 -10.90 23.88 -11.69
C SER A 374 -11.42 24.53 -10.41
N ARG A 375 -12.75 24.66 -10.31
CA ARG A 375 -13.41 25.17 -9.10
C ARG A 375 -13.55 24.10 -8.01
N ILE A 376 -13.56 22.84 -8.40
CA ILE A 376 -13.86 21.69 -7.55
C ILE A 376 -12.97 20.52 -7.98
N LEU A 377 -12.25 19.93 -7.02
CA LEU A 377 -11.44 18.74 -7.30
C LEU A 377 -12.13 17.47 -6.80
N ILE A 378 -12.31 16.50 -7.71
CA ILE A 378 -12.82 15.16 -7.44
C ILE A 378 -11.71 14.14 -7.75
N SER A 379 -11.45 13.19 -6.85
CA SER A 379 -10.34 12.22 -7.00
C SER A 379 -10.48 11.31 -8.22
N LEU A 380 -11.71 10.95 -8.59
CA LEU A 380 -12.04 10.14 -9.77
C LEU A 380 -12.08 10.94 -11.07
N SER A 381 -12.01 12.27 -11.01
CA SER A 381 -11.92 13.07 -12.22
C SER A 381 -10.62 12.76 -12.96
N LEU A 382 -10.59 13.07 -14.25
CA LEU A 382 -9.39 12.94 -15.07
C LEU A 382 -8.22 13.74 -14.46
N LEU A 383 -8.49 14.92 -13.91
CA LEU A 383 -7.51 15.73 -13.19
C LEU A 383 -7.04 15.08 -11.88
N GLY A 384 -7.97 14.54 -11.09
CA GLY A 384 -7.64 13.80 -9.87
C GLY A 384 -6.76 12.57 -10.13
N THR A 385 -7.08 11.82 -11.19
CA THR A 385 -6.30 10.67 -11.66
C THR A 385 -4.90 11.10 -12.11
N THR A 386 -4.80 12.19 -12.85
CA THR A 386 -3.52 12.76 -13.32
C THR A 386 -2.64 13.19 -12.14
N ILE A 387 -3.21 13.86 -11.14
CA ILE A 387 -2.52 14.26 -9.90
C ILE A 387 -2.00 13.02 -9.14
N ASN A 388 -2.81 11.97 -9.03
CA ASN A 388 -2.38 10.75 -8.35
C ASN A 388 -1.20 10.08 -9.06
N LYS A 389 -1.26 9.95 -10.40
CA LYS A 389 -0.15 9.42 -11.20
C LYS A 389 1.10 10.28 -11.05
N TYR A 390 0.97 11.60 -11.04
CA TYR A 390 2.07 12.51 -10.78
C TYR A 390 2.75 12.25 -9.43
N LEU A 391 1.97 12.14 -8.36
CA LEU A 391 2.51 11.88 -7.03
C LEU A 391 3.15 10.50 -6.91
N GLU A 392 2.59 9.49 -7.60
CA GLU A 392 3.18 8.15 -7.70
C GLU A 392 4.54 8.19 -8.42
N CYS A 393 4.63 8.88 -9.56
CA CYS A 393 5.91 9.11 -10.24
C CYS A 393 6.93 9.79 -9.33
N SER A 394 6.53 10.81 -8.56
CA SER A 394 7.42 11.47 -7.60
C SER A 394 7.96 10.50 -6.55
N LEU A 395 7.14 9.58 -6.03
CA LEU A 395 7.59 8.57 -5.06
C LEU A 395 8.57 7.57 -5.69
N LEU A 396 8.31 7.12 -6.91
CA LEU A 396 9.21 6.23 -7.65
C LEU A 396 10.59 6.87 -7.87
N ILE A 397 10.63 8.17 -8.18
CA ILE A 397 11.87 8.93 -8.33
C ILE A 397 12.60 9.07 -7.00
N ILE A 398 11.90 9.48 -5.93
CA ILE A 398 12.49 9.70 -4.59
C ILE A 398 13.07 8.40 -4.01
N GLY A 399 12.40 7.27 -4.25
CA GLY A 399 12.84 5.95 -3.77
C GLY A 399 13.95 5.32 -4.60
N ASN A 400 14.34 5.90 -5.74
CA ASN A 400 15.29 5.29 -6.66
C ASN A 400 16.71 5.83 -6.43
N GLN A 401 17.63 4.92 -6.09
CA GLN A 401 19.02 5.22 -5.71
C GLN A 401 19.87 5.80 -6.86
N THR A 402 19.41 5.73 -8.10
CA THR A 402 20.14 6.27 -9.26
C THR A 402 19.99 7.78 -9.41
N PHE A 403 19.00 8.40 -8.76
CA PHE A 403 18.83 9.85 -8.76
C PHE A 403 19.79 10.51 -7.78
N MET A 404 20.37 11.63 -8.21
CA MET A 404 21.21 12.45 -7.33
C MET A 404 20.38 13.18 -6.29
N ARG A 405 21.01 13.52 -5.16
CA ARG A 405 20.36 14.22 -4.05
C ARG A 405 19.59 15.47 -4.49
N HIS A 406 20.17 16.32 -5.33
CA HIS A 406 19.50 17.54 -5.80
C HIS A 406 18.29 17.25 -6.71
N GLN A 407 18.31 16.15 -7.48
CA GLN A 407 17.17 15.70 -8.29
C GLN A 407 16.02 15.20 -7.40
N ILE A 408 16.35 14.48 -6.32
CA ILE A 408 15.39 14.01 -5.30
C ILE A 408 14.79 15.21 -4.55
N GLU A 409 15.62 16.15 -4.11
CA GLU A 409 15.18 17.38 -3.42
C GLU A 409 14.25 18.21 -4.31
N LYS A 410 14.61 18.40 -5.59
CA LYS A 410 13.76 19.07 -6.58
C LYS A 410 12.43 18.34 -6.76
N THR A 411 12.44 17.03 -6.98
CA THR A 411 11.21 16.23 -7.16
C THR A 411 10.32 16.29 -5.92
N THR A 412 10.91 16.26 -4.72
CA THR A 412 10.19 16.41 -3.45
C THR A 412 9.51 17.77 -3.38
N LEU A 413 10.22 18.85 -3.71
CA LEU A 413 9.66 20.21 -3.74
C LEU A 413 8.50 20.33 -4.73
N LEU A 414 8.62 19.74 -5.93
CA LEU A 414 7.55 19.71 -6.93
C LEU A 414 6.30 18.99 -6.39
N ALA A 415 6.49 17.83 -5.75
CA ALA A 415 5.39 17.05 -5.16
C ALA A 415 4.70 17.81 -4.01
N GLU A 416 5.47 18.44 -3.12
CA GLU A 416 4.92 19.24 -2.02
C GLU A 416 4.19 20.48 -2.52
N THR A 417 4.69 21.12 -3.59
CA THR A 417 4.01 22.24 -4.26
C THR A 417 2.63 21.82 -4.77
N LEU A 418 2.56 20.67 -5.44
CA LEU A 418 1.28 20.12 -5.92
C LEU A 418 0.33 19.80 -4.75
N LYS A 419 0.82 19.10 -3.71
CA LYS A 419 0.01 18.76 -2.52
C LYS A 419 -0.54 20.01 -1.84
N PHE A 420 0.29 21.04 -1.67
CA PHE A 420 -0.11 22.32 -1.09
C PHE A 420 -1.22 22.97 -1.92
N LYS A 421 -1.07 23.04 -3.25
CA LYS A 421 -2.09 23.61 -4.14
C LYS A 421 -3.39 22.81 -4.11
N VAL A 422 -3.32 21.49 -4.19
CA VAL A 422 -4.48 20.58 -4.10
C VAL A 422 -5.23 20.73 -2.77
N ASN A 423 -4.52 20.98 -1.68
CA ASN A 423 -5.14 21.19 -0.37
C ASN A 423 -5.91 22.51 -0.25
N ASN A 424 -5.56 23.51 -1.06
CA ASN A 424 -6.20 24.82 -1.08
C ASN A 424 -7.37 24.92 -2.08
N VAL A 425 -7.58 23.93 -2.94
CA VAL A 425 -8.75 23.85 -3.83
C VAL A 425 -9.95 23.30 -3.06
N LYS A 426 -11.14 23.87 -3.27
CA LYS A 426 -12.38 23.35 -2.69
C LYS A 426 -12.61 21.90 -3.16
N LYS A 427 -12.75 20.99 -2.21
CA LYS A 427 -12.96 19.55 -2.46
C LYS A 427 -14.47 19.28 -2.40
N ASN A 428 -15.08 18.74 -3.47
CA ASN A 428 -16.37 18.06 -3.31
C ASN A 428 -16.08 16.63 -2.91
N PHE A 429 -16.57 16.25 -1.74
CA PHE A 429 -16.57 14.87 -1.28
C PHE A 429 -17.97 14.22 -1.44
N ASN A 430 -18.79 14.76 -2.36
CA ASN A 430 -20.08 14.18 -2.71
C ASN A 430 -19.93 13.02 -3.68
#